data_AF-A0A365P9H8-F1
#
_entry.id   AF-A0A365P9H8-F1
#
_cell.length_a   1.000
_cell.length_b   1.000
_cell.length_c   1.000
_cell.angle_alpha   90.00
_cell.angle_beta   90.00
_cell.angle_gamma   90.00
#
_symmetry.space_group_name_H-M   'P 1'
#
loop_
_entity.id
_entity.type
_entity.pdbx_description
1 polymer ?
#
loop_
_entity_poly.entity_id
_entity_poly.type
_entity_poly.pdbx_seq_one_letter_code
_entity_poly.pdbx_strand_id
1 'polypeptide(L)'
;MFTGTATAQRADGDTAYYQFNVREVFAGEIGASTVVATSTHSDTCGTGYAIGTEYLVFASTSRSHGAPWSDELCSATTQSTNTRTREAAMEVYGPPRARDSEQRPVDLDDVGIPWAWWAASLAGTALIVALAAGWIHQRRRRR
;
A
#
# COMPACT_ATOMS: atom_id res chain seq x y z
N MET A 1 -9.10 10.85 2.32
CA MET A 1 -8.28 12.08 2.45
C MET A 1 -7.73 12.17 3.86
N PHE A 2 -6.43 12.38 4.01
CA PHE A 2 -5.76 12.41 5.30
C PHE A 2 -4.55 13.36 5.30
N THR A 3 -4.03 13.69 6.48
CA THR A 3 -2.67 14.20 6.62
C THR A 3 -1.74 13.11 7.11
N GLY A 4 -0.55 13.02 6.53
CA GLY A 4 0.44 12.03 6.93
C GLY A 4 1.83 12.35 6.43
N THR A 5 2.82 11.82 7.14
CA THR A 5 4.24 11.96 6.78
C THR A 5 4.65 10.80 5.90
N ALA A 6 5.21 11.08 4.73
CA ALA A 6 5.82 10.06 3.89
C ALA A 6 7.08 9.54 4.59
N THR A 7 7.16 8.24 4.85
CA THR A 7 8.21 7.64 5.69
C THR A 7 9.15 6.71 4.92
N ALA A 8 8.63 6.08 3.86
CA ALA A 8 9.42 5.21 3.00
C ALA A 8 8.81 5.15 1.60
N GLN A 9 9.62 4.70 0.64
CA GLN A 9 9.23 4.52 -0.75
C GLN A 9 9.77 3.19 -1.28
N ARG A 10 8.99 2.53 -2.12
CA ARG A 10 9.42 1.40 -2.96
C ARG A 10 8.90 1.61 -4.38
N ALA A 11 9.70 1.32 -5.39
CA ALA A 11 9.25 1.27 -6.78
C ALA A 11 9.16 -0.19 -7.26
N ASP A 12 8.21 -0.45 -8.16
CA ASP A 12 8.03 -1.73 -8.86
C ASP A 12 7.50 -1.47 -10.27
N GLY A 13 8.36 -1.69 -11.26
CA GLY A 13 8.09 -1.26 -12.64
C GLY A 13 7.72 0.22 -12.70
N ASP A 14 6.55 0.51 -13.26
CA ASP A 14 6.04 1.88 -13.46
C ASP A 14 5.23 2.40 -12.26
N THR A 15 5.23 1.70 -11.13
CA THR A 15 4.48 2.07 -9.91
C THR A 15 5.42 2.39 -8.76
N ALA A 16 5.22 3.55 -8.14
CA ALA A 16 5.83 3.91 -6.86
C ALA A 16 4.82 3.76 -5.72
N TYR A 17 5.24 3.12 -4.64
CA TYR A 17 4.49 2.95 -3.40
C TYR A 17 5.14 3.79 -2.32
N TYR A 18 4.34 4.60 -1.62
CA TYR A 18 4.78 5.46 -0.54
C TYR A 18 4.06 5.09 0.76
N GLN A 19 4.84 4.85 1.81
CA GLN A 19 4.31 4.62 3.15
C GLN A 19 4.04 5.95 3.84
N PHE A 20 2.87 6.07 4.44
CA PHE A 20 2.48 7.23 5.22
C PHE A 20 2.21 6.84 6.66
N ASN A 21 2.85 7.54 7.60
CA ASN A 21 2.39 7.59 8.97
C ASN A 21 1.27 8.64 9.05
N VAL A 22 0.05 8.20 9.31
CA VAL A 22 -1.16 9.02 9.24
C VAL A 22 -1.32 9.79 10.55
N ARG A 23 -1.46 11.11 10.46
CA ARG A 23 -1.69 11.97 11.64
C ARG A 23 -3.18 12.18 11.88
N GLU A 24 -3.90 12.66 10.86
CA GLU A 24 -5.32 12.98 10.96
C GLU A 24 -6.07 12.59 9.68
N VAL A 25 -7.35 12.27 9.80
CA VAL A 25 -8.18 11.82 8.68
C VAL A 25 -9.34 12.79 8.48
N PHE A 26 -9.48 13.32 7.27
CA PHE A 26 -10.62 14.16 6.91
C PHE A 26 -11.79 13.29 6.44
N ALA A 27 -11.50 12.33 5.55
CA ALA A 27 -12.51 11.48 4.94
C ALA A 27 -11.99 10.05 4.69
N GLY A 28 -12.88 9.08 4.85
CA GLY A 28 -12.57 7.65 4.76
C GLY A 28 -12.12 7.05 6.09
N GLU A 29 -11.87 5.76 6.04
CA GLU A 29 -11.42 4.93 7.15
C GLU A 29 -9.95 4.55 6.89
N ILE A 30 -9.05 5.16 7.66
CA ILE A 30 -7.59 5.04 7.46
C ILE A 30 -6.93 4.80 8.81
N GLY A 31 -6.14 3.74 8.87
CA GLY A 31 -5.39 3.34 10.06
C GLY A 31 -4.15 4.18 10.33
N ALA A 32 -3.35 3.72 11.29
CA ALA A 32 -2.13 4.38 11.75
C ALA A 32 -1.04 4.56 10.69
N SER A 33 -0.92 3.59 9.80
CA SER A 33 0.01 3.56 8.68
C SER A 33 -0.77 3.10 7.46
N THR A 34 -0.44 3.66 6.29
CA THR A 34 -1.05 3.23 5.03
C THR A 34 -0.07 3.38 3.88
N VAL A 35 -0.36 2.69 2.77
CA VAL A 35 0.41 2.85 1.53
C VAL A 35 -0.44 3.50 0.45
N VAL A 36 0.19 4.43 -0.29
CA VAL A 36 -0.37 5.10 -1.46
C VAL A 36 0.48 4.74 -2.68
N ALA A 37 -0.17 4.23 -3.72
CA ALA A 37 0.46 3.97 -5.02
C ALA A 37 0.32 5.17 -5.97
N THR A 38 1.31 5.39 -6.81
CA THR A 38 1.27 6.39 -7.87
C THR A 38 2.17 5.97 -9.02
N SER A 39 1.94 6.50 -10.21
CA SER A 39 2.82 6.22 -11.35
C SER A 39 4.19 6.88 -11.14
N THR A 40 5.25 6.24 -11.63
CA THR A 40 6.60 6.83 -11.67
C THR A 40 6.76 7.87 -12.78
N HIS A 41 5.84 7.90 -13.74
CA HIS A 41 5.95 8.77 -14.91
C HIS A 41 4.88 9.88 -14.90
N SER A 42 5.31 11.11 -15.18
CA SER A 42 4.43 12.28 -15.15
C SER A 42 3.45 12.33 -16.32
N ASP A 43 3.79 11.72 -17.45
CA ASP A 43 2.93 11.55 -18.64
C ASP A 43 1.69 10.67 -18.37
N THR A 44 1.73 9.88 -17.30
CA THR A 44 0.62 9.05 -16.81
C THR A 44 0.03 9.60 -15.51
N CYS A 45 0.22 10.91 -15.25
CA CYS A 45 -0.22 11.61 -14.05
C CYS A 45 0.40 11.05 -12.76
N GLY A 46 1.65 10.57 -12.82
CA GLY A 46 2.42 10.21 -11.63
C GLY A 46 2.72 11.42 -10.75
N THR A 47 2.63 11.24 -9.43
CA THR A 47 3.04 12.24 -8.43
C THR A 47 4.12 11.67 -7.52
N GLY A 48 4.80 12.53 -6.75
CA GLY A 48 5.91 12.12 -5.89
C GLY A 48 5.87 12.81 -4.54
N TYR A 49 6.43 12.13 -3.54
CA TYR A 49 6.49 12.63 -2.17
C TYR A 49 7.92 12.61 -1.65
N ALA A 50 8.31 13.67 -0.95
CA ALA A 50 9.57 13.72 -0.24
C ALA A 50 9.44 12.96 1.09
N ILE A 51 10.35 12.03 1.35
CA ILE A 51 10.43 11.31 2.62
C ILE A 51 10.75 12.28 3.76
N GLY A 52 10.07 12.13 4.89
CA GLY A 52 10.13 13.02 6.05
C GLY A 52 9.22 14.24 5.95
N THR A 53 8.52 14.43 4.83
CA THR A 53 7.61 15.55 4.62
C THR A 53 6.17 15.12 4.85
N GLU A 54 5.41 15.99 5.50
CA GLU A 54 3.99 15.79 5.74
C GLU A 54 3.13 16.40 4.63
N TYR A 55 2.15 15.63 4.17
CA TYR A 55 1.25 15.99 3.09
C TYR A 55 -0.20 15.94 3.53
N LEU A 56 -1.03 16.75 2.87
CA LEU A 56 -2.48 16.61 2.80
C LEU A 56 -2.79 15.79 1.54
N VAL A 57 -3.12 14.51 1.71
CA VAL A 57 -3.21 13.54 0.62
C VAL A 57 -4.67 13.31 0.21
N PHE A 58 -4.95 13.52 -1.08
CA PHE A 58 -6.21 13.26 -1.74
C PHE A 58 -6.18 11.90 -2.44
N ALA A 59 -6.22 10.85 -1.64
CA ALA A 59 -6.12 9.49 -2.14
C ALA A 59 -7.46 8.94 -2.67
N SER A 60 -7.38 8.07 -3.67
CA SER A 60 -8.50 7.30 -4.24
C SER A 60 -8.24 5.79 -4.13
N THR A 61 -9.21 4.95 -4.48
CA THR A 61 -9.01 3.48 -4.62
C THR A 61 -8.77 3.05 -6.07
N SER A 62 -8.83 3.99 -7.02
CA SER A 62 -8.70 3.70 -8.45
C SER A 62 -7.23 3.53 -8.86
N ARG A 63 -6.88 2.53 -9.67
CA ARG A 63 -5.47 2.32 -10.10
C ARG A 63 -4.49 2.24 -8.90
N SER A 64 -4.86 1.51 -7.85
CA SER A 64 -4.01 1.36 -6.65
C SER A 64 -2.93 0.28 -6.77
N HIS A 65 -2.92 -0.50 -7.85
CA HIS A 65 -1.88 -1.51 -8.14
C HIS A 65 -1.61 -2.47 -6.96
N GLY A 66 -2.65 -2.82 -6.19
CA GLY A 66 -2.53 -3.72 -5.03
C GLY A 66 -2.19 -3.02 -3.71
N ALA A 67 -2.04 -1.69 -3.70
CA ALA A 67 -2.08 -0.89 -2.48
C ALA A 67 -3.54 -0.56 -2.07
N PRO A 68 -3.78 -0.17 -0.81
CA PRO A 68 -5.10 0.29 -0.37
C PRO A 68 -5.56 1.55 -1.11
N TRP A 69 -4.62 2.44 -1.43
CA TRP A 69 -4.92 3.74 -2.03
C TRP A 69 -3.99 4.08 -3.18
N SER A 70 -4.42 5.05 -3.98
CA SER A 70 -3.65 5.68 -5.04
C SER A 70 -3.72 7.20 -4.98
N ASP A 71 -2.75 7.85 -5.60
CA ASP A 71 -2.76 9.29 -5.87
C ASP A 71 -2.19 9.59 -7.26
N GLU A 72 -2.65 10.68 -7.85
CA GLU A 72 -2.26 11.15 -9.16
C GLU A 72 -2.00 12.66 -9.16
N LEU A 73 -1.22 13.13 -10.12
CA LEU A 73 -0.80 14.53 -10.26
C LEU A 73 -1.97 15.51 -10.34
N CYS A 74 -3.13 15.06 -10.82
CA CYS A 74 -4.35 15.86 -10.94
C CYS A 74 -5.12 16.00 -9.61
N SER A 75 -4.68 15.32 -8.55
CA SER A 75 -5.31 15.46 -7.24
C SER A 75 -4.95 16.80 -6.60
N ALA A 76 -5.71 17.17 -5.58
CA ALA A 76 -5.43 18.37 -4.78
C ALA A 76 -4.34 18.13 -3.71
N THR A 77 -3.55 17.06 -3.84
CA THR A 77 -2.50 16.72 -2.87
C THR A 77 -1.44 17.82 -2.80
N THR A 78 -1.09 18.20 -1.57
CA THR A 78 -0.13 19.28 -1.31
C THR A 78 0.59 19.04 0.02
N GLN A 79 1.63 19.81 0.33
CA GLN A 79 2.24 19.75 1.67
C GLN A 79 1.23 20.21 2.72
N SER A 80 1.28 19.63 3.92
CA SER A 80 0.30 19.90 4.98
C SER A 80 0.31 21.35 5.47
N THR A 81 1.40 22.08 5.20
CA THR A 81 1.58 23.52 5.48
C THR A 81 0.76 24.44 4.58
N ASN A 82 0.15 23.92 3.50
CA ASN A 82 -0.72 24.70 2.64
C ASN A 82 -2.06 24.99 3.33
N THR A 83 -2.14 26.17 3.94
CA THR A 83 -3.32 26.62 4.69
C THR A 83 -4.56 26.69 3.82
N ARG A 84 -4.45 27.19 2.58
CA ARG A 84 -5.57 27.33 1.66
C ARG A 84 -6.24 25.99 1.37
N THR A 85 -5.47 24.96 1.06
CA THR A 85 -6.04 23.63 0.79
C THR A 85 -6.60 22.99 2.06
N ARG A 86 -5.94 23.21 3.21
CA ARG A 86 -6.44 22.70 4.50
C ARG A 86 -7.77 23.35 4.89
N GLU A 87 -7.90 24.67 4.76
CA GLU A 87 -9.14 25.41 5.03
C GLU A 87 -10.26 24.96 4.10
N ALA A 88 -9.98 24.84 2.79
CA ALA A 88 -10.95 24.31 1.83
C ALA A 88 -11.40 22.88 2.18
N ALA A 89 -10.47 22.04 2.65
CA ALA A 89 -10.83 20.70 3.09
C ALA A 89 -11.65 20.70 4.38
N MET A 90 -11.41 21.63 5.31
CA MET A 90 -12.24 21.80 6.50
C MET A 90 -13.65 22.26 6.16
N GLU A 91 -13.80 23.13 5.15
CA GLU A 91 -15.09 23.58 4.65
C GLU A 91 -15.91 22.43 4.03
N VAL A 92 -15.25 21.57 3.25
CA VAL A 92 -15.93 20.47 2.53
C VAL A 92 -16.15 19.23 3.39
N TYR A 93 -15.15 18.82 4.18
CA TYR A 93 -15.17 17.56 4.94
C TYR A 93 -15.36 17.74 6.44
N GLY A 94 -15.35 18.99 6.94
CA GLY A 94 -15.33 19.29 8.36
C GLY A 94 -13.94 19.17 9.01
N PRO A 95 -13.86 19.33 10.33
CA PRO A 95 -12.60 19.21 11.05
C PRO A 95 -12.05 17.77 10.93
N PRO A 96 -10.72 17.60 10.85
CA PRO A 96 -10.13 16.29 10.78
C PRO A 96 -10.35 15.50 12.07
N ARG A 97 -10.52 14.19 11.93
CA ARG A 97 -10.70 13.24 13.02
C ARG A 97 -9.38 12.51 13.29
N ALA A 98 -9.27 11.94 14.48
CA ALA A 98 -8.21 10.98 14.76
C ALA A 98 -8.31 9.79 13.78
N ARG A 99 -7.15 9.23 13.43
CA ARG A 99 -7.06 7.98 12.67
C ARG A 99 -7.73 6.83 13.43
N ASP A 100 -8.31 5.89 12.70
CA ASP A 100 -9.00 4.75 13.30
C ASP A 100 -7.98 3.78 13.91
N SER A 101 -8.10 3.53 15.21
CA SER A 101 -7.25 2.58 15.94
C SER A 101 -7.59 1.12 15.68
N GLU A 102 -8.80 0.82 15.19
CA GLU A 102 -9.25 -0.53 14.88
C GLU A 102 -8.79 -0.98 13.49
N GLN A 103 -8.50 -0.04 12.57
CA GLN A 103 -7.91 -0.38 11.29
C GLN A 103 -6.48 -0.91 11.46
N ARG A 104 -6.25 -2.10 10.88
CA ARG A 104 -4.91 -2.66 10.78
C ARG A 104 -4.00 -1.70 9.99
N PRO A 105 -2.81 -1.38 10.51
CA PRO A 105 -1.78 -0.68 9.73
C PRO A 105 -1.47 -1.46 8.44
N VAL A 106 -1.24 -0.74 7.34
CA VAL A 106 -0.75 -1.33 6.10
C VAL A 106 0.61 -0.74 5.79
N ASP A 107 1.61 -1.61 5.68
CA ASP A 107 3.00 -1.23 5.47
C ASP A 107 3.47 -1.63 4.07
N LEU A 108 4.65 -1.13 3.64
CA LEU A 108 5.15 -1.36 2.28
C LEU A 108 5.35 -2.83 1.93
N ASP A 109 5.69 -3.65 2.93
CA ASP A 109 5.89 -5.09 2.75
C ASP A 109 4.59 -5.85 2.48
N ASP A 110 3.43 -5.26 2.79
CA ASP A 110 2.11 -5.85 2.55
C ASP A 110 1.63 -5.67 1.10
N VAL A 111 2.25 -4.76 0.33
CA VAL A 111 1.73 -4.34 -0.97
C VAL A 111 2.68 -4.65 -2.12
N GLY A 112 2.12 -5.06 -3.26
CA GLY A 112 2.84 -5.19 -4.52
C GLY A 112 4.00 -6.20 -4.50
N ILE A 113 3.87 -7.33 -3.79
CA ILE A 113 4.84 -8.43 -3.90
C ILE A 113 4.16 -9.75 -4.33
N PRO A 114 4.52 -10.31 -5.49
CA PRO A 114 4.00 -11.59 -6.00
C PRO A 114 4.52 -12.85 -5.26
N TRP A 115 5.33 -12.79 -4.21
CA TRP A 115 5.91 -14.03 -3.63
C TRP A 115 4.90 -14.89 -2.83
N ALA A 116 3.76 -14.33 -2.39
CA ALA A 116 2.76 -15.08 -1.62
C ALA A 116 2.18 -16.30 -2.38
N TRP A 117 2.09 -16.24 -3.72
CA TRP A 117 1.66 -17.38 -4.53
C TRP A 117 2.80 -18.37 -4.83
N TRP A 118 4.06 -17.92 -4.86
CA TRP A 118 5.22 -18.81 -5.01
C TRP A 118 5.56 -19.56 -3.70
N ALA A 119 5.40 -18.92 -2.54
CA ALA A 119 5.60 -19.55 -1.23
C ALA A 119 4.62 -20.71 -0.99
N ALA A 120 3.35 -20.55 -1.39
CA ALA A 120 2.36 -21.63 -1.38
C ALA A 120 2.77 -22.81 -2.30
N SER A 121 3.43 -22.52 -3.43
CA SER A 121 3.88 -23.52 -4.39
C SER A 121 5.05 -24.38 -3.87
N LEU A 122 5.98 -23.80 -3.11
CA LEU A 122 7.11 -24.54 -2.53
C LEU A 122 6.66 -25.54 -1.43
N ALA A 123 5.67 -25.17 -0.61
CA ALA A 123 5.11 -26.07 0.40
C ALA A 123 4.38 -27.27 -0.25
N GLY A 124 3.63 -27.05 -1.32
CA GLY A 124 2.94 -28.12 -2.06
C GLY A 124 3.89 -29.09 -2.76
N THR A 125 4.99 -28.59 -3.32
CA THR A 125 5.95 -29.41 -4.08
C THR A 125 6.72 -30.38 -3.19
N ALA A 126 7.10 -29.97 -1.97
CA ALA A 126 7.81 -30.84 -1.02
C ALA A 126 6.97 -32.06 -0.58
N LEU A 127 5.65 -31.87 -0.41
CA LEU A 127 4.71 -32.94 -0.06
C LEU A 127 4.55 -33.98 -1.18
N ILE A 128 4.49 -33.53 -2.44
CA ILE A 128 4.38 -34.42 -3.61
C ILE A 128 5.63 -35.28 -3.76
N VAL A 129 6.83 -34.69 -3.60
CA VAL A 129 8.09 -35.43 -3.70
C VAL A 129 8.22 -36.47 -2.60
N ALA A 130 7.83 -36.14 -1.36
CA ALA A 130 7.86 -37.08 -0.24
C ALA A 130 6.90 -38.26 -0.43
N LEU A 131 5.69 -38.02 -0.94
CA LEU A 131 4.71 -39.06 -1.24
C LEU A 131 5.15 -39.97 -2.39
N ALA A 132 5.74 -39.40 -3.45
CA ALA A 132 6.28 -40.17 -4.57
C ALA A 132 7.47 -41.05 -4.15
N ALA A 133 8.39 -40.50 -3.34
CA ALA A 133 9.52 -41.26 -2.80
C ALA A 133 9.06 -42.39 -1.87
N GLY A 134 8.09 -42.13 -1.00
CA GLY A 134 7.49 -43.13 -0.13
C GLY A 134 6.83 -44.27 -0.90
N TRP A 135 6.07 -43.95 -1.95
CA TRP A 135 5.41 -44.94 -2.80
C TRP A 135 6.40 -45.82 -3.58
N ILE A 136 7.45 -45.23 -4.14
CA ILE A 136 8.50 -45.96 -4.86
C ILE A 136 9.25 -46.92 -3.91
N HIS A 137 9.57 -46.46 -2.70
CA HIS A 137 10.24 -47.28 -1.69
C HIS A 137 9.38 -48.46 -1.23
N GLN A 138 8.08 -48.22 -1.00
CA GLN A 138 7.14 -49.26 -0.61
C GLN A 138 6.94 -50.30 -1.71
N ARG A 139 6.93 -49.88 -2.98
CA ARG A 139 6.79 -50.78 -4.14
C ARG A 139 8.04 -51.65 -4.34
N ARG A 140 9.23 -51.13 -4.02
CA ARG A 140 10.48 -51.90 -4.04
C ARG A 140 10.58 -52.93 -2.91
N ARG A 141 10.02 -52.66 -1.73
CA ARG A 141 10.01 -53.62 -0.60
C ARG A 141 8.99 -54.75 -0.72
N ARG A 142 8.00 -54.62 -1.60
CA ARG A 142 6.93 -55.62 -1.83
C ARG A 142 7.20 -56.55 -3.03
N ARG A 143 8.33 -56.39 -3.71
CA ARG A 143 8.86 -57.34 -4.70
C ARG A 143 10.02 -58.08 -4.07
#